data_AF-A0A024TWA4-F1
#
_entry.id   AF-A0A024TWA4-F1
#
_cell.length_a   1.000
_cell.length_b   1.000
_cell.length_c   1.000
_cell.angle_alpha   90.00
_cell.angle_beta   90.00
_cell.angle_gamma   90.00
#
_symmetry.space_group_name_H-M   'P 1'
#
loop_
_entity.id
_entity.type
_entity.pdbx_description
1 polymer ?
#
loop_
_entity_poly.entity_id
_entity_poly.type
_entity_poly.pdbx_seq_one_letter_code
_entity_poly.pdbx_strand_id
1 'polypeptide(L)'
;MKIPIKSVISKTDVNKLRKKRQVKAKKSAILQKNFRRLNESSTADKVQQDLIDAVSRVQRITKHFQATILKEFGTSDIQLVKRTNPILRLIDSFTSEFRPSSPSQFPIRSTTSQKEKLLPINKSRG
;
A
#
# COMPACT_ATOMS: atom_id res chain seq x y z
N MET A 1 51.00 1.30 -41.52
CA MET A 1 49.66 0.68 -41.46
C MET A 1 49.29 0.44 -40.01
N LYS A 2 48.16 1.00 -39.51
CA LYS A 2 47.67 0.75 -38.15
C LYS A 2 46.87 -0.55 -38.15
N ILE A 3 47.39 -1.59 -37.49
CA ILE A 3 46.67 -2.85 -37.27
C ILE A 3 45.60 -2.60 -36.19
N PRO A 4 44.32 -2.91 -36.43
CA PRO A 4 43.31 -2.79 -35.39
C PRO A 4 43.52 -3.92 -34.37
N ILE A 5 43.99 -3.57 -33.17
CA ILE A 5 44.06 -4.50 -32.05
C ILE A 5 42.62 -4.74 -31.60
N LYS A 6 41.96 -5.73 -32.20
CA LYS A 6 40.72 -6.27 -31.63
C LYS A 6 41.10 -6.85 -30.26
N SER A 7 40.63 -6.23 -29.18
CA SER A 7 40.88 -6.72 -27.83
C SER A 7 40.19 -8.08 -27.67
N VAL A 8 40.95 -9.15 -27.85
CA VAL A 8 40.46 -10.51 -27.60
C VAL A 8 40.32 -10.65 -26.10
N ILE A 9 39.09 -10.54 -25.60
CA ILE A 9 38.79 -10.70 -24.19
C ILE A 9 39.26 -12.09 -23.78
N SER A 10 40.18 -12.15 -22.83
CA SER A 10 40.73 -13.42 -22.37
C SER A 10 39.66 -14.21 -21.61
N LYS A 11 39.71 -15.54 -21.70
CA LYS A 11 38.80 -16.43 -20.95
C LYS A 11 38.84 -16.16 -19.43
N THR A 12 39.98 -15.72 -18.92
CA THR A 12 40.19 -15.32 -17.52
C THR A 12 39.44 -14.04 -17.16
N ASP A 13 39.39 -13.03 -18.04
CA ASP A 13 38.63 -11.80 -17.80
C ASP A 13 37.11 -12.05 -17.78
N VAL A 14 36.61 -12.90 -18.68
CA VAL A 14 35.21 -13.34 -18.67
C VAL A 14 34.86 -14.05 -17.36
N ASN A 15 35.75 -14.93 -16.87
CA ASN A 15 35.52 -15.65 -15.62
C ASN A 15 35.54 -14.70 -14.40
N LYS A 16 36.47 -13.74 -14.35
CA LYS A 16 36.49 -12.69 -13.31
C LYS A 16 35.19 -11.88 -13.30
N LEU A 17 34.69 -11.48 -14.48
CA LEU A 17 33.44 -10.74 -14.61
C LEU A 17 32.23 -11.58 -14.17
N ARG A 18 32.18 -12.86 -14.55
CA ARG A 18 31.13 -13.80 -14.12
C ARG A 18 31.11 -13.94 -12.60
N LYS A 19 32.27 -14.11 -11.96
CA LYS A 19 32.37 -14.21 -10.49
C LYS A 19 31.94 -12.92 -9.79
N LYS A 20 32.35 -11.75 -10.30
CA LYS A 20 31.89 -10.46 -9.77
C LYS A 20 30.37 -10.32 -9.86
N ARG A 21 29.76 -10.70 -10.99
CA ARG A 21 28.29 -10.69 -11.17
C ARG A 21 27.59 -11.65 -10.23
N GLN A 22 28.11 -12.87 -10.04
CA GLN A 22 27.55 -13.86 -9.10
C GLN A 22 27.57 -13.35 -7.65
N VAL A 23 28.69 -12.76 -7.20
CA VAL A 23 28.80 -12.20 -5.85
C VAL A 23 27.80 -11.05 -5.65
N LYS A 24 27.67 -10.15 -6.65
CA LYS A 24 26.68 -9.06 -6.60
C LYS A 24 25.24 -9.60 -6.53
N ALA A 25 24.91 -10.58 -7.37
CA ALA A 25 23.59 -11.22 -7.38
C ALA A 25 23.27 -11.90 -6.04
N LYS A 26 24.25 -12.58 -5.42
CA LYS A 26 24.07 -13.23 -4.12
C LYS A 26 23.80 -12.21 -3.01
N LYS A 27 24.52 -11.08 -2.99
CA LYS A 27 24.28 -9.99 -2.03
C LYS A 27 22.93 -9.32 -2.27
N SER A 28 22.56 -9.04 -3.51
CA SER A 28 21.27 -8.40 -3.83
C SER A 28 20.07 -9.30 -3.55
N ALA A 29 20.20 -10.62 -3.73
CA ALA A 29 19.13 -11.56 -3.43
C ALA A 29 18.78 -11.60 -1.93
N ILE A 30 19.79 -11.57 -1.06
CA ILE A 30 19.58 -11.52 0.40
C ILE A 30 18.90 -10.21 0.78
N LEU A 31 19.36 -9.10 0.22
CA LEU A 31 18.79 -7.78 0.49
C LEU A 31 17.32 -7.69 0.04
N GLN A 32 16.99 -8.18 -1.16
CA GLN A 32 15.60 -8.26 -1.64
C GLN A 32 14.73 -9.16 -0.75
N LYS A 33 15.26 -10.29 -0.29
CA LYS A 33 14.55 -11.19 0.62
C LYS A 33 14.25 -10.52 1.96
N ASN A 34 15.20 -9.74 2.49
CA ASN A 34 15.02 -9.00 3.74
C ASN A 34 14.02 -7.84 3.57
N PHE A 35 14.08 -7.10 2.46
CA PHE A 35 13.10 -6.05 2.15
C PHE A 35 11.68 -6.60 1.98
N ARG A 36 11.51 -7.75 1.31
CA ARG A 36 10.20 -8.42 1.21
C ARG A 36 9.65 -8.80 2.59
N ARG A 37 10.49 -9.39 3.44
CA ARG A 37 10.09 -9.78 4.81
C ARG A 37 9.64 -8.59 5.65
N LEU A 38 10.34 -7.45 5.56
CA LEU A 38 9.97 -6.23 6.27
C LEU A 38 8.60 -5.69 5.82
N ASN A 39 8.28 -5.78 4.53
CA ASN A 39 7.00 -5.33 3.99
C ASN A 39 5.85 -6.30 4.34
N GLU A 40 6.08 -7.62 4.31
CA GLU A 40 5.09 -8.63 4.68
C GLU A 40 4.79 -8.65 6.20
N SER A 41 5.74 -8.18 7.02
CA SER A 41 5.60 -8.10 8.48
C SER A 41 5.12 -6.73 8.99
N SER A 42 4.70 -5.81 8.12
CA SER A 42 4.20 -4.50 8.56
C SER A 42 2.94 -4.71 9.40
N THR A 43 3.09 -4.70 10.73
CA THR A 43 1.98 -4.78 11.69
C THR A 43 1.02 -3.60 11.50
N ALA A 44 1.52 -2.47 11.01
CA ALA A 44 0.73 -1.28 10.69
C ALA A 44 -0.32 -1.58 9.60
N ASP A 45 0.04 -2.32 8.56
CA ASP A 45 -0.88 -2.63 7.44
C ASP A 45 -2.02 -3.55 7.91
N LYS A 46 -1.74 -4.48 8.83
CA LYS A 46 -2.75 -5.34 9.44
C LYS A 46 -3.69 -4.57 10.35
N VAL A 47 -3.15 -3.73 11.23
CA VAL A 47 -3.95 -2.87 12.12
C VAL A 47 -4.85 -1.92 11.33
N GLN A 48 -4.37 -1.39 10.21
CA GLN A 48 -5.17 -0.57 9.31
C GLN A 48 -6.31 -1.35 8.67
N GLN A 49 -6.05 -2.56 8.18
CA GLN A 49 -7.09 -3.43 7.62
C GLN A 49 -8.13 -3.80 8.68
N ASP A 50 -7.70 -4.18 9.88
CA ASP A 50 -8.59 -4.53 10.98
C ASP A 50 -9.49 -3.34 11.38
N LEU A 51 -8.94 -2.12 11.38
CA LEU A 51 -9.73 -0.91 11.63
C LEU A 51 -10.78 -0.68 10.54
N ILE A 52 -10.42 -0.83 9.26
CA ILE A 52 -11.35 -0.68 8.14
C ILE A 52 -12.46 -1.74 8.22
N ASP A 53 -12.12 -2.98 8.56
CA ASP A 53 -13.10 -4.06 8.72
C ASP A 53 -14.04 -3.78 9.90
N ALA A 54 -13.50 -3.37 11.04
CA ALA A 54 -14.28 -2.98 12.22
C ALA A 54 -15.27 -1.85 11.90
N VAL A 55 -14.82 -0.79 11.22
CA VAL A 55 -15.70 0.32 10.80
C VAL A 55 -16.77 -0.17 9.81
N SER A 56 -16.39 -1.03 8.87
CA SER A 56 -17.33 -1.62 7.91
C SER A 56 -18.41 -2.47 8.61
N ARG A 57 -18.06 -3.18 9.69
CA ARG A 57 -19.02 -3.93 10.51
C ARG A 57 -19.99 -2.99 11.23
N VAL A 58 -19.48 -1.91 11.83
CA VAL A 58 -20.32 -0.90 12.49
C VAL A 58 -21.34 -0.31 11.50
N GLN A 59 -20.91 0.05 10.29
CA GLN A 59 -21.83 0.55 9.25
C GLN A 59 -22.95 -0.42 8.91
N ARG A 60 -22.63 -1.71 8.73
CA ARG A 60 -23.65 -2.73 8.44
C ARG A 60 -24.65 -2.86 9.58
N ILE A 61 -24.15 -2.88 10.81
CA ILE A 61 -24.98 -2.96 12.01
C ILE A 61 -25.89 -1.73 12.12
N THR A 62 -25.35 -0.53 11.96
CA THR A 62 -26.13 0.73 12.03
C THR A 62 -27.24 0.75 10.98
N LYS A 63 -26.96 0.35 9.74
CA LYS A 63 -27.97 0.26 8.67
C LYS A 63 -29.05 -0.77 8.97
N HIS A 64 -28.66 -1.93 9.50
CA HIS A 64 -29.63 -2.93 9.94
C HIS A 64 -30.54 -2.36 11.03
N PHE A 65 -29.97 -1.74 12.07
CA PHE A 65 -30.77 -1.16 13.15
C PHE A 65 -31.71 -0.07 12.66
N GLN A 66 -31.25 0.79 11.75
CA GLN A 66 -32.10 1.83 11.17
C GLN A 66 -33.30 1.24 10.44
N ALA A 67 -33.09 0.19 9.64
CA ALA A 67 -34.16 -0.50 8.93
C ALA A 67 -35.12 -1.22 9.89
N THR A 68 -34.59 -1.92 10.91
CA THR A 68 -35.39 -2.63 11.91
C THR A 68 -36.24 -1.67 12.73
N ILE A 69 -35.66 -0.57 13.22
CA ILE A 69 -36.39 0.40 14.03
C ILE A 69 -37.51 1.05 13.22
N LEU A 70 -37.25 1.41 11.97
CA LEU A 70 -38.28 1.98 11.12
C LEU A 70 -39.40 0.98 10.80
N LYS A 71 -39.05 -0.30 10.60
CA LYS A 71 -40.02 -1.37 10.32
C LYS A 71 -40.90 -1.68 11.53
N GLU A 72 -40.32 -1.82 12.71
CA GLU A 72 -41.03 -2.24 13.92
C GLU A 72 -41.76 -1.09 14.62
N PHE A 73 -41.16 0.11 14.62
CA PHE A 73 -41.63 1.25 15.38
C PHE A 73 -42.12 2.43 14.54
N GLY A 74 -42.00 2.37 13.20
CA GLY A 74 -42.40 3.45 12.30
C GLY A 74 -43.88 3.85 12.40
N THR A 75 -44.74 2.92 12.80
CA THR A 75 -46.19 3.15 12.98
C THR A 75 -46.66 3.04 14.42
N SER A 76 -45.95 2.28 15.27
CA SER A 76 -46.35 1.98 16.64
C SER A 76 -45.77 2.94 17.67
N ASP A 77 -44.52 3.39 17.50
CA ASP A 77 -43.86 4.34 18.38
C ASP A 77 -42.91 5.28 17.61
N ILE A 78 -43.53 6.30 17.01
CA ILE A 78 -42.82 7.32 16.24
C ILE A 78 -41.86 8.14 17.14
N GLN A 79 -42.11 8.25 18.44
CA GLN A 79 -41.23 8.97 19.35
C GLN A 79 -39.90 8.24 19.53
N LEU A 80 -39.93 6.91 19.62
CA LEU A 80 -38.72 6.09 19.64
C LEU A 80 -37.90 6.27 18.35
N VAL A 81 -38.55 6.26 17.19
CA VAL A 81 -37.89 6.50 15.89
C VAL A 81 -37.24 7.88 15.84
N LYS A 82 -37.93 8.92 16.33
CA LYS A 82 -37.39 10.30 16.37
C LYS A 82 -36.18 10.43 17.31
N ARG A 83 -36.14 9.70 18.42
CA ARG A 83 -35.02 9.72 19.38
C ARG A 83 -33.79 8.97 18.86
N THR A 84 -33.99 7.86 18.16
CA THR A 84 -32.91 6.95 17.75
C THR A 84 -32.29 7.32 16.39
N ASN A 85 -33.08 7.84 15.44
CA ASN A 85 -32.58 8.19 14.09
C ASN A 85 -31.39 9.17 14.09
N PRO A 86 -31.38 10.26 14.89
CA PRO A 86 -30.25 11.18 14.93
C PRO A 86 -28.94 10.49 15.33
N ILE A 87 -29.01 9.56 16.29
CA ILE A 87 -27.86 8.81 16.80
C ILE A 87 -27.32 7.88 15.69
N LEU A 88 -28.21 7.15 15.02
CA LEU A 88 -27.81 6.25 13.93
C LEU A 88 -27.21 7.02 12.74
N ARG A 89 -27.76 8.19 12.41
CA ARG A 89 -27.19 9.08 11.38
C ARG A 89 -25.82 9.63 11.78
N LEU A 90 -25.63 9.99 13.05
CA LEU A 90 -24.33 10.44 13.56
C LEU A 90 -23.28 9.34 13.40
N ILE A 91 -23.61 8.09 13.76
CA ILE A 91 -22.71 6.95 13.60
C ILE A 91 -22.39 6.70 12.11
N ASP A 92 -23.38 6.76 11.23
CA ASP A 92 -23.17 6.58 9.79
C ASP A 92 -22.27 7.70 9.22
N SER A 93 -22.49 8.95 9.63
CA SER A 93 -21.64 10.08 9.22
C SER A 93 -20.18 9.89 9.68
N PHE A 94 -19.97 9.53 10.95
CA PHE A 94 -18.63 9.32 11.51
C PHE A 94 -17.89 8.19 10.79
N THR A 95 -18.58 7.09 10.51
CA THR A 95 -17.96 5.94 9.85
C THR A 95 -17.76 6.15 8.35
N SER A 96 -18.53 7.04 7.71
CA SER A 96 -18.41 7.35 6.28
C SER A 96 -17.06 8.00 5.92
N GLU A 97 -16.43 8.72 6.85
CA GLU A 97 -15.12 9.34 6.68
C GLU A 97 -13.98 8.32 6.52
N PHE A 98 -14.18 7.11 7.03
CA PHE A 98 -13.21 6.01 6.94
C PHE A 98 -13.39 5.17 5.67
N ARG A 99 -14.34 5.52 4.79
CA ARG A 99 -14.52 4.83 3.52
C ARG A 99 -13.31 5.13 2.63
N PRO A 100 -12.47 4.14 2.28
CA PRO A 100 -11.36 4.39 1.38
C PRO A 100 -11.94 4.73 0.00
N SER A 101 -11.77 5.99 -0.43
CA SER A 101 -12.22 6.47 -1.75
C SER A 101 -11.35 5.94 -2.89
N SER A 102 -10.25 5.25 -2.57
CA SER A 102 -9.44 4.43 -3.49
C SER A 102 -8.43 3.62 -2.66
N PRO A 103 -7.82 2.54 -3.19
CA PRO A 103 -6.82 1.77 -2.45
C PRO A 103 -5.47 2.49 -2.26
N SER A 104 -5.36 3.81 -2.47
CA SER A 104 -4.06 4.50 -2.48
C SER A 104 -4.05 5.91 -1.88
N GLN A 105 -4.68 6.15 -0.73
CA GLN A 105 -4.52 7.45 -0.07
C GLN A 105 -4.90 7.40 1.41
N PHE A 106 -4.00 6.87 2.23
CA PHE A 106 -3.78 7.50 3.54
C PHE A 106 -2.57 8.43 3.41
N PRO A 107 -2.60 9.63 3.99
CA PRO A 107 -1.50 10.57 3.90
C PRO A 107 -0.35 10.02 4.74
N ILE A 108 0.59 9.35 4.09
CA ILE A 108 1.92 9.15 4.65
C ILE A 108 2.48 10.56 4.81
N ARG A 109 2.49 11.04 6.06
CA ARG A 109 3.19 12.26 6.47
C ARG A 109 4.66 12.03 6.17
N SER A 110 5.06 12.35 4.95
CA SER A 110 6.42 12.21 4.45
C SER A 110 7.23 13.35 5.05
N THR A 111 7.92 13.05 6.15
CA THR A 111 9.05 13.86 6.58
C THR A 111 10.11 13.79 5.49
N THR A 112 10.17 14.87 4.71
CA THR A 112 11.37 15.43 4.06
C THR A 112 12.50 14.43 3.79
N SER A 113 12.57 13.91 2.56
CA SER A 113 13.86 13.63 1.95
C SER A 113 13.80 13.95 0.47
N GLN A 114 14.78 14.73 0.02
CA GLN A 114 14.72 15.54 -1.18
C GLN A 114 14.69 14.71 -2.47
N LYS A 115 14.03 15.29 -3.47
CA LYS A 115 14.17 14.95 -4.89
C LYS A 115 15.64 14.99 -5.30
N GLU A 116 16.32 13.85 -5.35
CA GLU A 116 17.47 13.71 -6.25
C GLU A 116 16.94 13.51 -7.68
N LYS A 117 17.18 14.54 -8.48
CA LYS A 117 16.91 14.60 -9.91
C LYS A 117 17.55 13.41 -10.64
N LEU A 118 16.72 12.55 -11.23
CA LEU A 118 17.19 11.62 -12.25
C LEU A 118 17.56 12.42 -13.51
N LEU A 119 18.86 12.50 -13.81
CA LEU A 119 19.36 13.01 -15.09
C LEU A 119 19.04 12.00 -16.21
N PRO A 120 18.76 12.47 -17.43
CA PRO A 120 18.42 11.58 -18.55
C PRO A 120 19.63 10.76 -18.99
N ILE A 121 19.43 9.45 -19.10
CA ILE A 121 20.40 8.50 -19.65
C ILE A 121 20.45 8.73 -21.17
N ASN A 122 21.49 9.40 -21.66
CA ASN A 122 21.80 9.44 -23.09
C ASN A 122 22.19 8.03 -23.57
N LYS A 123 21.34 7.45 -24.42
CA LYS A 123 21.69 6.27 -25.23
C LYS A 123 22.54 6.75 -26.41
N SER A 124 23.85 6.55 -26.35
CA SER A 124 24.69 6.60 -27.56
C SER A 124 24.89 5.18 -28.06
N ARG A 125 24.23 4.85 -29.17
CA ARG A 125 24.59 3.72 -30.04
C ARG A 125 25.87 4.11 -30.78
N GLY A 126 26.89 3.27 -30.66
CA GLY A 126 28.11 3.26 -31.48
C GLY A 126 28.63 1.84 -31.46
#